data_AF-A0A942MXA1-F1
#
_entry.id   AF-A0A942MXA1-F1
#
_cell.length_a   1.000
_cell.length_b   1.000
_cell.length_c   1.000
_cell.angle_alpha   90.00
_cell.angle_beta   90.00
_cell.angle_gamma   90.00
#
_symmetry.space_group_name_H-M   'P 1'
#
loop_
_entity.id
_entity.type
_entity.pdbx_description
1 polymer ?
#
loop_
_entity_poly.entity_id
_entity_poly.type
_entity_poly.pdbx_seq_one_letter_code
_entity_poly.pdbx_strand_id
1 'polypeptide(L)' 'MSKTYIGYDGHYEIEDDGKVIQMFVNSLGEFTGITKIYSDVKKIPNLLDRDKIEYFLQLLKIYKIGAKV' A
#
# COMPACT_ATOMS: atom_id res chain seq x y z
N MET A 1 9.56 5.20 5.87
CA MET A 1 9.74 3.73 5.92
C MET A 1 8.60 3.17 5.11
N SER A 2 8.87 2.65 3.92
CA SER A 2 7.81 2.14 3.04
C SER A 2 7.32 0.78 3.55
N LYS A 3 6.03 0.50 3.35
CA LYS A 3 5.41 -0.79 3.71
C LYS A 3 4.79 -1.44 2.49
N THR A 4 5.04 -2.72 2.33
CA THR A 4 4.51 -3.49 1.20
C THR A 4 3.22 -4.20 1.59
N TYR A 5 2.20 -4.03 0.77
CA TYR A 5 0.95 -4.79 0.80
C TYR A 5 0.82 -5.59 -0.50
N ILE A 6 0.54 -6.89 -0.38
CA ILE A 6 0.31 -7.78 -1.52
C ILE A 6 -1.21 -7.93 -1.66
N GLY A 7 -1.75 -7.25 -2.67
CA GLY A 7 -3.16 -7.24 -2.99
C GLY A 7 -3.53 -8.26 -4.06
N TYR A 8 -4.80 -8.24 -4.44
CA TYR A 8 -5.33 -9.07 -5.51
C TYR A 8 -4.84 -8.61 -6.89
N ASP A 9 -4.86 -7.28 -7.12
CA ASP A 9 -4.45 -6.67 -8.41
C ASP A 9 -2.95 -6.37 -8.48
N GLY A 10 -2.18 -6.70 -7.44
CA GLY A 10 -0.73 -6.59 -7.48
C GLY A 10 -0.10 -6.16 -6.16
N HIS A 11 1.15 -5.71 -6.25
CA HIS A 11 1.93 -5.30 -5.10
C HIS A 11 1.83 -3.79 -4.92
N TYR A 12 1.70 -3.34 -3.69
CA TYR A 12 1.54 -1.94 -3.34
C TYR A 12 2.60 -1.56 -2.31
N GLU A 13 3.43 -0.59 -2.63
CA GLU A 13 4.33 0.05 -1.69
C GLU A 13 3.67 1.34 -1.18
N ILE A 14 3.50 1.42 0.14
CA ILE A 14 2.78 2.50 0.82
C ILE A 14 3.80 3.32 1.59
N GLU A 15 3.87 4.60 1.25
CA GLU A 15 4.73 5.58 1.91
C GLU A 15 4.05 6.19 3.13
N ASP A 16 4.86 6.72 4.06
CA ASP A 16 4.37 7.33 5.31
C ASP A 16 3.49 8.57 5.09
N ASP A 17 3.60 9.21 3.93
CA ASP A 17 2.79 10.37 3.52
C ASP A 17 1.42 9.97 2.90
N GLY A 18 1.17 8.67 2.73
CA GLY A 18 -0.06 8.14 2.13
C GLY A 18 -0.01 7.95 0.62
N LYS A 19 1.13 8.22 -0.03
CA LYS A 19 1.37 7.85 -1.43
C LYS A 19 1.42 6.32 -1.55
N VAL A 20 0.79 5.80 -2.59
CA VAL A 20 0.77 4.36 -2.89
C VAL A 20 1.34 4.11 -4.28
N ILE A 21 2.34 3.24 -4.37
CA ILE A 21 3.01 2.85 -5.60
C ILE A 21 2.59 1.40 -5.90
N GLN A 22 1.81 1.21 -6.95
CA GLN A 22 1.50 -0.12 -7.46
C GLN A 22 2.65 -0.59 -8.34
N MET A 23 3.09 -1.81 -8.07
CA MET A 23 4.25 -2.46 -8.65
C MET A 23 3.84 -3.75 -9.34
N PHE A 24 4.46 -4.00 -10.48
CA PHE A 24 4.41 -5.28 -11.16
C PHE A 24 5.48 -6.19 -10.57
N VAL A 25 5.10 -7.44 -10.29
CA VAL A 25 6.03 -8.49 -9.91
C VAL A 25 5.92 -9.65 -10.87
N ASN A 26 7.02 -10.35 -11.10
CA ASN A 26 6.98 -11.60 -11.86
C ASN A 26 6.46 -12.76 -10.99
N SER A 27 6.36 -13.95 -11.57
CA SER A 27 5.94 -15.19 -10.89
C SER A 27 6.86 -15.63 -9.74
N LEU A 28 8.06 -15.05 -9.64
CA LEU A 28 9.03 -15.31 -8.56
C LEU A 28 8.94 -14.24 -7.46
N GLY A 29 8.04 -13.27 -7.59
CA GLY A 29 7.89 -12.16 -6.65
C GLY A 29 8.94 -11.05 -6.82
N GLU A 30 9.73 -11.08 -7.88
CA GLU A 30 10.72 -10.04 -8.15
C GLU A 30 10.05 -8.82 -8.76
N PHE A 31 10.48 -7.64 -8.32
CA PHE A 31 10.00 -6.37 -8.83
C PHE A 31 10.41 -6.17 -10.30
N THR A 32 9.42 -6.03 -11.18
CA THR A 32 9.65 -5.85 -12.62
C THR A 32 9.35 -4.43 -13.10
N GLY A 33 8.78 -3.56 -12.25
CA GLY A 33 8.56 -2.15 -12.59
C GLY A 33 7.37 -1.50 -11.87
N ILE A 34 7.29 -0.18 -11.95
CA ILE A 34 6.17 0.60 -11.41
C ILE A 34 5.02 0.60 -12.41
N THR A 35 3.85 0.11 -12.00
CA THR A 35 2.63 0.15 -12.81
C THR A 35 1.96 1.50 -12.71
N LYS A 36 1.74 1.98 -11.49
CA LYS A 36 0.99 3.22 -11.25
C LYS A 36 1.33 3.83 -9.90
N ILE A 37 1.30 5.15 -9.85
CA ILE A 37 1.47 5.90 -8.61
C ILE A 37 0.16 6.60 -8.29
N TYR A 38 -0.34 6.34 -7.09
CA TYR A 38 -1.53 6.96 -6.54
C TYR A 38 -1.09 7.95 -5.46
N SER A 39 -1.51 9.20 -5.58
CA SER A 39 -1.29 10.20 -4.53
C SER A 39 -2.14 9.97 -3.27
N ASP A 40 -3.15 9.09 -3.36
CA ASP A 40 -4.08 8.78 -2.29
C ASP A 40 -4.69 7.38 -2.54
N VAL A 41 -4.88 6.60 -1.47
CA VAL A 41 -5.46 5.25 -1.49
C VAL A 41 -6.83 5.23 -2.16
N LYS A 42 -7.65 6.27 -1.99
CA LYS A 42 -9.00 6.38 -2.57
C LYS A 42 -9.01 6.35 -4.10
N LYS A 43 -7.85 6.58 -4.74
CA LYS A 43 -7.70 6.53 -6.20
C LYS A 43 -7.40 5.12 -6.73
N ILE A 44 -7.18 4.13 -5.87
CA ILE A 44 -6.96 2.73 -6.27
C ILE A 44 -8.28 2.16 -6.78
N PRO A 45 -8.42 1.78 -8.05
CA PRO A 45 -9.71 1.39 -8.64
C PRO A 45 -10.31 0.12 -8.03
N ASN A 46 -9.48 -0.84 -7.66
CA ASN A 46 -9.90 -2.07 -7.00
C ASN A 46 -10.38 -1.78 -5.57
N LEU A 47 -11.67 -2.03 -5.30
CA LEU A 47 -12.27 -1.75 -4.01
C LEU A 47 -11.71 -2.64 -2.89
N LEU A 48 -11.46 -3.92 -3.17
CA LEU A 48 -10.93 -4.85 -2.16
C LEU A 48 -9.53 -4.46 -1.70
N ASP A 49 -8.66 -4.11 -2.64
CA ASP A 49 -7.30 -3.67 -2.31
C ASP A 49 -7.32 -2.29 -1.66
N ARG A 50 -8.16 -1.37 -2.13
CA ARG A 50 -8.36 -0.05 -1.51
C ARG A 50 -8.74 -0.17 -0.05
N ASP A 51 -9.79 -0.93 0.26
CA ASP A 51 -10.34 -1.04 1.62
C ASP A 51 -9.33 -1.67 2.58
N LYS A 52 -8.60 -2.70 2.12
CA LYS A 52 -7.56 -3.36 2.92
C LYS A 52 -6.35 -2.46 3.16
N ILE A 53 -5.89 -1.72 2.15
CA ILE A 53 -4.80 -0.74 2.29
C ILE A 53 -5.21 0.39 3.23
N GLU A 54 -6.45 0.89 3.12
CA GLU A 54 -6.98 1.93 4.01
C GLU A 54 -7.05 1.44 5.45
N TYR A 55 -7.57 0.23 5.68
CA TYR A 55 -7.61 -0.38 7.01
C TYR A 55 -6.20 -0.57 7.59
N PHE A 56 -5.24 -1.03 6.78
CA PHE A 56 -3.85 -1.17 7.19
C PHE A 56 -3.24 0.16 7.63
N LEU A 57 -3.45 1.23 6.86
CA LEU A 57 -3.01 2.59 7.22
C LEU A 57 -3.64 3.10 8.51
N GLN A 58 -4.92 2.81 8.76
CA GLN A 58 -5.59 3.16 10.01
C GLN A 58 -4.95 2.45 11.20
N LEU A 59 -4.69 1.14 11.09
CA LEU A 59 -3.99 0.40 12.13
C LEU A 59 -2.61 0.99 12.42
N LEU A 60 -1.82 1.29 11.38
CA LEU A 60 -0.50 1.89 11.55
C LEU A 60 -0.54 3.24 12.26
N LYS A 61 -1.53 4.09 11.95
CA LYS A 61 -1.74 5.35 12.67
C LYS A 61 -2.03 5.13 14.15
N ILE A 62 -2.87 4.15 14.47
CA ILE A 62 -3.18 3.78 15.87
C ILE A 62 -1.91 3.30 16.58
N TYR A 63 -1.14 2.39 15.98
CA TYR A 63 0.12 1.91 16.57
C TYR A 63 1.17 3.02 16.71
N LYS A 64 1.22 3.98 15.80
CA LYS A 64 2.13 5.15 15.89
C LYS A 64 1.76 6.07 17.06
N ILE A 65 0.47 6.20 17.39
CA ILE A 65 0.00 6.96 18.55
C ILE A 65 0.28 6.17 19.84
N GLY A 66 0.01 4.86 19.85
CA GLY A 66 0.24 3.99 21.01
C GLY A 66 1.72 3.79 21.37
N ALA A 67 2.64 3.86 20.40
CA ALA A 67 4.08 3.76 20.63
C ALA A 67 4.73 5.06 21.17
N LYS A 68 3.95 6.14 21.32
CA LYS A 68 4.42 7.44 21.83
C LYS A 68 4.16 7.63 23.33
N VAL A 69 4.03 6.52 24.07
CA VAL A 69 3.83 6.49 25.53
C VAL A 69 5.07 5.92 26.20
#